data_AF-A0A150V4W5-F1
#
_entry.id   AF-A0A150V4W5-F1
#
_cell.length_a   1.000
_cell.length_b   1.000
_cell.length_c   1.000
_cell.angle_alpha   90.00
_cell.angle_beta   90.00
_cell.angle_gamma   90.00
#
_symmetry.space_group_name_H-M   'P 1'
#
loop_
_entity.id
_entity.type
_entity.pdbx_description
1 polymer ?
#
loop_
_entity_poly.entity_id
_entity_poly.type
_entity_poly.pdbx_seq_one_letter_code
_entity_poly.pdbx_strand_id
1 'polypeptide(L)'
;MLSASLSIFQRRLNVHVWTVHHEECLGMLEYSPNALRSDRLLCQFVRAERICEQIASAQAFTDMTNKADISGSEWDSKLIRLQNLIQDWKTQIPDQLRVPTLILWQHLVELYLHEPVLHTVSNKQSFAAPFVAERLSGSDFPAPFPIQKHATSLFALCEAAHGFIDVFCGLETTAILALPGLLFPTRALYAAYILVKMYIALTAPGNTYGSIFSLVILQLENYLLKIDQVAARIKSVNERAVSFLVLSAVSRLKEWVKSYQTTLPGSESNLANALSSENLIVESSGRNESGWNAFSGAAYNYPSHYDLQQFFILDGGIDSEPHYDI
;
A
#
# COMPACT_ATOMS: atom_id res chain seq x y z
N MET A 1 -14.69 -0.12 12.59
CA MET A 1 -13.63 0.14 11.60
C MET A 1 -12.24 -0.16 12.16
N LEU A 2 -11.71 0.62 13.12
CA LEU A 2 -10.34 0.40 13.63
C LEU A 2 -10.06 -1.02 14.18
N SER A 3 -11.02 -1.63 14.90
CA SER A 3 -10.87 -3.00 15.43
C SER A 3 -10.75 -4.07 14.32
N ALA A 4 -11.56 -3.96 13.27
CA ALA A 4 -11.47 -4.84 12.10
C ALA A 4 -10.12 -4.65 11.37
N SER A 5 -9.70 -3.39 11.20
CA SER A 5 -8.42 -3.07 10.55
C SER A 5 -7.23 -3.66 11.32
N LEU A 6 -7.24 -3.53 12.65
CA LEU A 6 -6.21 -4.08 13.52
C LEU A 6 -6.19 -5.61 13.51
N SER A 7 -7.35 -6.26 13.42
CA SER A 7 -7.43 -7.71 13.27
C SER A 7 -6.70 -8.18 12.01
N ILE A 8 -6.93 -7.53 10.87
CA ILE A 8 -6.24 -7.84 9.61
C ILE A 8 -4.73 -7.59 9.74
N PHE A 9 -4.33 -6.43 10.27
CA PHE A 9 -2.90 -6.13 10.49
C PHE A 9 -2.22 -7.17 11.37
N GLN A 10 -2.88 -7.65 12.41
CA GLN A 10 -2.28 -8.60 13.35
C GLN A 10 -2.42 -10.06 12.87
N ARG A 11 -3.05 -10.30 11.72
CA ARG A 11 -3.45 -11.64 11.24
C ARG A 11 -4.29 -12.39 12.27
N ARG A 12 -5.16 -11.67 12.98
CA ARG A 12 -6.06 -12.21 14.02
C ARG A 12 -7.48 -12.27 13.50
N LEU A 13 -8.23 -13.24 14.02
CA LEU A 13 -9.66 -13.38 13.73
C LEU A 13 -10.40 -12.12 14.17
N ASN A 14 -11.18 -11.56 13.25
CA ASN A 14 -12.17 -10.57 13.61
C ASN A 14 -13.36 -11.28 14.26
N VAL A 15 -13.70 -10.90 15.48
CA VAL A 15 -14.82 -11.48 16.23
C VAL A 15 -16.17 -11.00 15.69
N HIS A 16 -16.19 -9.88 14.97
CA HIS A 16 -17.42 -9.25 14.49
C HIS A 16 -17.67 -9.62 13.02
N VAL A 17 -18.76 -10.34 12.78
CA VAL A 17 -19.17 -10.74 11.42
C VAL A 17 -20.09 -9.68 10.83
N TRP A 18 -19.85 -9.30 9.57
CA TRP A 18 -20.75 -8.42 8.83
C TRP A 18 -22.12 -9.09 8.62
N THR A 19 -23.21 -8.35 8.87
CA THR A 19 -24.59 -8.86 8.78
C THR A 19 -25.45 -7.99 7.87
N VAL A 20 -26.63 -8.49 7.50
CA VAL A 20 -27.62 -7.73 6.71
C VAL A 20 -27.99 -6.42 7.41
N HIS A 21 -28.10 -6.43 8.73
CA HIS A 21 -28.38 -5.22 9.51
C HIS A 21 -27.33 -4.12 9.29
N HIS A 22 -26.05 -4.49 9.20
CA HIS A 22 -24.99 -3.51 8.90
C HIS A 22 -25.13 -2.91 7.49
N GLU A 23 -25.60 -3.69 6.52
CA GLU A 23 -25.89 -3.19 5.17
C GLU A 23 -27.05 -2.19 5.17
N GLU A 24 -28.12 -2.51 5.91
CA GLU A 24 -29.27 -1.63 6.06
C GLU A 24 -28.88 -0.32 6.73
N CYS A 25 -28.08 -0.37 7.81
CA CYS A 25 -27.54 0.83 8.46
C CYS A 25 -26.70 1.69 7.51
N LEU A 26 -25.86 1.06 6.69
CA LEU A 26 -25.05 1.76 5.70
C LEU A 26 -25.91 2.44 4.63
N GLY A 27 -26.94 1.75 4.14
CA GLY A 27 -27.91 2.30 3.19
C GLY A 27 -28.70 3.46 3.78
N MET A 28 -29.20 3.33 5.01
CA MET A 28 -29.91 4.41 5.70
C MET A 28 -29.03 5.66 5.88
N LEU A 29 -27.75 5.48 6.22
CA LEU A 29 -26.82 6.60 6.38
C LEU A 29 -26.52 7.31 5.06
N GLU A 30 -26.31 6.56 3.97
CA GLU A 30 -25.94 7.13 2.67
C GLU A 30 -27.10 7.82 1.95
N TYR A 31 -28.28 7.22 2.01
CA TYR A 31 -29.47 7.65 1.28
C TYR A 31 -30.46 8.48 2.12
N SER A 32 -30.10 8.79 3.38
CA SER A 32 -30.89 9.72 4.19
C SER A 32 -31.02 11.06 3.47
N PRO A 33 -32.20 11.71 3.48
CA PRO A 33 -32.39 13.04 2.89
C PRO A 33 -31.48 14.09 3.52
N ASN A 34 -31.02 13.86 4.76
CA ASN A 34 -30.13 14.75 5.49
C ASN A 34 -28.66 14.29 5.45
N ALA A 35 -28.32 13.29 4.63
CA ALA A 35 -26.95 12.76 4.57
C ALA A 35 -25.97 13.81 4.05
N LEU A 36 -24.98 14.14 4.86
CA LEU A 36 -23.89 15.04 4.48
C LEU A 36 -22.89 14.31 3.55
N ARG A 37 -22.06 15.09 2.85
CA ARG A 37 -20.97 14.53 2.04
C ARG A 37 -20.02 13.67 2.87
N SER A 38 -19.76 14.05 4.12
CA SER A 38 -18.94 13.27 5.07
C SER A 38 -19.56 11.92 5.39
N ASP A 39 -20.89 11.83 5.51
CA ASP A 39 -21.59 10.58 5.80
C ASP A 39 -21.45 9.61 4.63
N ARG A 40 -21.65 10.11 3.40
CA ARG A 40 -21.46 9.32 2.17
C ARG A 40 -20.01 8.87 2.01
N LEU A 41 -19.05 9.74 2.31
CA LEU A 41 -17.64 9.40 2.31
C LEU A 41 -17.31 8.32 3.36
N LEU A 42 -17.87 8.43 4.56
CA LEU A 42 -17.75 7.41 5.59
C LEU A 42 -18.30 6.06 5.11
N CYS A 43 -19.46 6.07 4.44
CA CYS A 43 -20.01 4.84 3.86
C CYS A 43 -19.04 4.18 2.88
N GLN A 44 -18.33 4.97 2.06
CA GLN A 44 -17.33 4.43 1.14
C GLN A 44 -16.11 3.83 1.87
N PHE A 45 -15.66 4.44 2.97
CA PHE A 45 -14.60 3.83 3.80
C PHE A 45 -15.05 2.52 4.45
N VAL A 46 -16.30 2.43 4.90
CA VAL A 46 -16.87 1.20 5.47
C VAL A 46 -16.92 0.09 4.41
N ARG A 47 -17.32 0.41 3.17
CA ARG A 47 -17.28 -0.55 2.05
C ARG A 47 -15.86 -1.02 1.74
N ALA A 48 -14.90 -0.09 1.68
CA ALA A 48 -13.50 -0.43 1.45
C ALA A 48 -12.95 -1.40 2.52
N GLU A 49 -13.22 -1.11 3.80
CA GLU A 49 -12.81 -1.95 4.92
C GLU A 49 -13.45 -3.34 4.85
N ARG A 50 -14.73 -3.43 4.47
CA ARG A 50 -15.41 -4.71 4.27
C ARG A 50 -14.78 -5.51 3.12
N ILE A 51 -14.40 -4.86 2.03
CA ILE A 51 -13.70 -5.53 0.93
C ILE A 51 -12.35 -6.08 1.42
N CYS A 52 -11.59 -5.31 2.22
CA CYS A 52 -10.36 -5.82 2.86
C CYS A 52 -10.63 -7.06 3.72
N GLU A 53 -11.71 -7.08 4.50
CA GLU A 53 -12.10 -8.24 5.31
C GLU A 53 -12.47 -9.45 4.44
N GLN A 54 -13.22 -9.24 3.35
CA GLN A 54 -13.58 -10.30 2.40
C GLN A 54 -12.34 -10.89 1.70
N ILE A 55 -11.36 -10.06 1.36
CA ILE A 55 -10.08 -10.50 0.82
C ILE A 55 -9.31 -11.32 1.87
N ALA A 56 -9.17 -10.79 3.08
CA ALA A 56 -8.42 -11.45 4.16
C ALA A 56 -9.03 -12.81 4.54
N SER A 57 -10.36 -12.90 4.60
CA SER A 57 -11.10 -14.14 4.83
C SER A 57 -10.91 -15.11 3.68
N ALA A 58 -11.14 -14.66 2.44
CA ALA A 58 -10.99 -15.49 1.25
C ALA A 58 -9.57 -16.07 1.17
N GLN A 59 -8.54 -15.27 1.41
CA GLN A 59 -7.12 -15.64 1.34
C GLN A 59 -6.58 -16.28 2.63
N ALA A 60 -7.44 -16.51 3.62
CA ALA A 60 -7.11 -17.19 4.86
C ALA A 60 -5.92 -16.53 5.59
N PHE A 61 -5.92 -15.20 5.68
CA PHE A 61 -4.85 -14.43 6.33
C PHE A 61 -4.66 -14.79 7.81
N THR A 62 -5.71 -15.25 8.47
CA THR A 62 -5.68 -15.65 9.89
C THR A 62 -5.36 -17.12 10.08
N ASP A 63 -5.44 -17.94 9.02
CA ASP A 63 -5.16 -19.37 9.08
C ASP A 63 -3.72 -19.65 8.61
N MET A 64 -2.86 -19.89 9.59
CA MET A 64 -1.44 -20.19 9.39
C MET A 64 -1.20 -21.62 8.89
N THR A 65 -2.21 -22.49 8.94
CA THR A 65 -2.10 -23.89 8.49
C THR A 65 -2.45 -24.04 7.02
N ASN A 66 -3.22 -23.10 6.47
CA ASN A 66 -3.63 -23.12 5.08
C ASN A 66 -2.43 -22.89 4.15
N LYS A 67 -2.19 -23.82 3.23
CA LYS A 67 -1.18 -23.68 2.17
C LYS A 67 -1.88 -23.08 0.95
N ALA A 68 -1.69 -21.77 0.73
CA ALA A 68 -2.24 -21.12 -0.45
C ALA A 68 -1.47 -21.62 -1.69
N ASP A 69 -2.15 -22.37 -2.56
CA ASP A 69 -1.62 -22.71 -3.87
C ASP A 69 -2.12 -21.70 -4.91
N ILE A 70 -1.24 -20.76 -5.25
CA ILE A 70 -1.49 -19.69 -6.22
C ILE A 70 -1.52 -20.23 -7.65
N SER A 71 -1.01 -21.44 -7.89
CA SER A 71 -0.97 -22.05 -9.21
C SER A 71 -2.23 -22.87 -9.55
N GLY A 72 -3.12 -23.08 -8.57
CA GLY A 72 -4.35 -23.87 -8.70
C GLY A 72 -5.51 -23.09 -9.31
N SER A 73 -6.43 -23.81 -9.98
CA SER A 73 -7.64 -23.23 -10.62
C SER A 73 -8.58 -22.52 -9.63
N GLU A 74 -8.59 -22.96 -8.36
CA GLU A 74 -9.35 -22.32 -7.30
C GLU A 74 -8.85 -20.89 -7.02
N TRP A 75 -7.53 -20.68 -7.10
CA TRP A 75 -6.94 -19.36 -6.92
C TRP A 75 -7.40 -18.39 -8.01
N ASP A 76 -7.34 -18.79 -9.28
CA ASP A 76 -7.75 -17.95 -10.41
C ASP A 76 -9.21 -17.52 -10.29
N SER A 77 -10.09 -18.48 -9.97
CA SER A 77 -11.52 -18.21 -9.77
C SER A 77 -11.77 -17.25 -8.61
N LYS A 78 -11.03 -17.42 -7.50
CA LYS A 78 -11.15 -16.54 -6.33
C LYS A 78 -10.61 -15.15 -6.60
N LEU A 79 -9.49 -15.04 -7.32
CA LEU A 79 -8.87 -13.78 -7.69
C LEU A 79 -9.80 -12.97 -8.58
N ILE A 80 -10.35 -13.57 -9.65
CA ILE A 80 -11.30 -12.91 -10.56
C ILE A 80 -12.53 -12.39 -9.80
N ARG A 81 -13.10 -13.21 -8.89
CA ARG A 81 -14.24 -12.80 -8.06
C ARG A 81 -13.93 -11.56 -7.21
N LEU A 82 -12.76 -11.54 -6.58
CA LEU A 82 -12.34 -10.42 -5.74
C LEU A 82 -11.98 -9.17 -6.56
N GLN A 83 -11.38 -9.35 -7.75
CA GLN A 83 -11.11 -8.24 -8.68
C GLN A 83 -12.40 -7.58 -9.14
N ASN A 84 -13.41 -8.36 -9.54
CA ASN A 84 -14.71 -7.83 -9.93
C ASN A 84 -15.36 -7.05 -8.78
N LEU A 85 -15.31 -7.59 -7.56
CA LEU A 85 -15.80 -6.90 -6.36
C LEU A 85 -15.12 -5.53 -6.15
N ILE A 86 -13.79 -5.47 -6.28
CA ILE A 86 -13.04 -4.20 -6.15
C ILE A 86 -13.42 -3.24 -7.27
N GLN A 87 -13.52 -3.72 -8.50
CA GLN A 87 -13.83 -2.89 -9.67
C GLN A 87 -15.25 -2.33 -9.62
N ASP A 88 -16.22 -3.15 -9.21
CA ASP A 88 -17.61 -2.74 -9.02
C ASP A 88 -17.69 -1.63 -7.97
N TRP A 89 -16.97 -1.77 -6.86
CA TRP A 89 -16.90 -0.72 -5.86
C TRP A 89 -16.24 0.56 -6.40
N LYS A 90 -15.08 0.46 -7.07
CA LYS A 90 -14.36 1.61 -7.63
C LYS A 90 -15.19 2.42 -8.65
N THR A 91 -15.98 1.74 -9.46
CA THR A 91 -16.83 2.38 -10.49
C THR A 91 -18.05 3.07 -9.91
N GLN A 92 -18.55 2.62 -8.76
CA GLN A 92 -19.70 3.21 -8.07
C GLN A 92 -19.35 4.46 -7.25
N ILE A 93 -18.07 4.77 -7.04
CA ILE A 93 -17.64 5.97 -6.29
C ILE A 93 -17.98 7.24 -7.09
N PRO A 94 -18.83 8.15 -6.59
CA PRO A 94 -19.10 9.42 -7.22
C PRO A 94 -17.85 10.31 -7.25
N ASP A 95 -17.71 11.13 -8.30
CA ASP A 95 -16.52 11.98 -8.47
C ASP A 95 -16.32 12.97 -7.31
N GLN A 96 -17.41 13.44 -6.69
CA GLN A 96 -17.32 14.32 -5.52
C GLN A 96 -16.71 13.62 -4.29
N LEU A 97 -16.66 12.29 -4.26
CA LEU A 97 -16.08 11.52 -3.16
C LEU A 97 -14.66 11.03 -3.46
N ARG A 98 -14.08 11.34 -4.63
CA ARG A 98 -12.71 10.99 -5.02
C ARG A 98 -11.66 11.84 -4.28
N VAL A 99 -11.60 11.68 -2.97
CA VAL A 99 -10.61 12.33 -2.10
C VAL A 99 -9.34 11.46 -1.94
N PRO A 100 -8.16 12.04 -1.68
CA PRO A 100 -6.90 11.29 -1.56
C PRO A 100 -6.97 10.12 -0.57
N THR A 101 -7.63 10.29 0.56
CA THR A 101 -7.80 9.23 1.56
C THR A 101 -8.57 8.04 1.02
N LEU A 102 -9.55 8.23 0.12
CA LEU A 102 -10.29 7.13 -0.50
C LEU A 102 -9.45 6.43 -1.58
N ILE A 103 -8.61 7.18 -2.30
CA ILE A 103 -7.64 6.62 -3.25
C ILE A 103 -6.62 5.72 -2.51
N LEU A 104 -6.18 6.09 -1.30
CA LEU A 104 -5.36 5.21 -0.46
C LEU A 104 -6.04 3.85 -0.21
N TRP A 105 -7.35 3.83 0.03
CA TRP A 105 -8.08 2.57 0.18
C TRP A 105 -8.16 1.76 -1.11
N GLN A 106 -8.29 2.43 -2.26
CA GLN A 106 -8.28 1.77 -3.57
C GLN A 106 -6.95 1.05 -3.84
N HIS A 107 -5.82 1.61 -3.42
CA HIS A 107 -4.53 0.93 -3.49
C HIS A 107 -4.38 -0.14 -2.40
N LEU A 108 -4.93 0.08 -1.20
CA LEU A 108 -4.86 -0.88 -0.11
C LEU A 108 -5.57 -2.20 -0.43
N VAL A 109 -6.75 -2.16 -1.03
CA VAL A 109 -7.48 -3.39 -1.39
C VAL A 109 -6.69 -4.20 -2.41
N GLU A 110 -6.01 -3.56 -3.36
CA GLU A 110 -5.13 -4.22 -4.34
C GLU A 110 -3.88 -4.80 -3.68
N LEU A 111 -3.28 -4.06 -2.74
CA LEU A 111 -2.16 -4.55 -1.93
C LEU A 111 -2.53 -5.87 -1.24
N TYR A 112 -3.67 -5.91 -0.54
CA TYR A 112 -4.11 -7.15 0.11
C TYR A 112 -4.47 -8.24 -0.89
N LEU A 113 -5.10 -7.90 -2.00
CA LEU A 113 -5.48 -8.87 -3.01
C LEU A 113 -4.26 -9.60 -3.58
N HIS A 114 -3.19 -8.87 -3.87
CA HIS A 114 -2.01 -9.43 -4.54
C HIS A 114 -0.89 -9.85 -3.60
N GLU A 115 -0.96 -9.51 -2.30
CA GLU A 115 0.02 -9.90 -1.28
C GLU A 115 0.36 -11.39 -1.28
N PRO A 116 -0.59 -12.34 -1.47
CA PRO A 116 -0.26 -13.76 -1.39
C PRO A 116 0.78 -14.23 -2.39
N VAL A 117 1.02 -13.48 -3.47
CA VAL A 117 2.13 -13.78 -4.40
C VAL A 117 3.48 -13.86 -3.69
N LEU A 118 3.63 -13.22 -2.53
CA LEU A 118 4.83 -13.26 -1.70
C LEU A 118 4.78 -14.30 -0.57
N HIS A 119 3.69 -15.06 -0.45
CA HIS A 119 3.51 -16.03 0.64
C HIS A 119 4.27 -17.32 0.38
N THR A 120 4.83 -17.85 1.46
CA THR A 120 5.29 -19.23 1.61
C THR A 120 4.45 -19.89 2.71
N VAL A 121 4.66 -21.18 2.91
CA VAL A 121 4.01 -21.90 4.01
C VAL A 121 4.43 -21.40 5.40
N SER A 122 5.61 -20.77 5.52
CA SER A 122 6.19 -20.33 6.80
C SER A 122 6.15 -18.83 7.03
N ASN A 123 6.07 -18.01 5.97
CA ASN A 123 6.24 -16.57 6.10
C ASN A 123 4.94 -15.78 6.35
N LYS A 124 3.75 -16.39 6.31
CA LYS A 124 2.47 -15.66 6.45
C LYS A 124 2.42 -14.71 7.65
N GLN A 125 2.88 -15.18 8.82
CA GLN A 125 2.88 -14.36 10.04
C GLN A 125 3.80 -13.13 9.91
N SER A 126 4.84 -13.17 9.09
CA SER A 126 5.75 -12.04 8.87
C SER A 126 5.13 -10.89 8.08
N PHE A 127 3.90 -11.04 7.56
CA PHE A 127 3.07 -9.96 7.01
C PHE A 127 2.08 -9.38 8.03
N ALA A 128 2.17 -9.78 9.30
CA ALA A 128 1.47 -9.11 10.39
C ALA A 128 2.23 -7.86 10.84
N ALA A 129 1.56 -6.87 11.41
CA ALA A 129 2.18 -5.83 12.21
C ALA A 129 2.81 -6.44 13.49
N PRO A 130 3.88 -5.84 14.04
CA PRO A 130 4.57 -4.64 13.55
C PRO A 130 5.44 -4.94 12.32
N PHE A 131 5.47 -4.00 11.36
CA PHE A 131 6.22 -4.10 10.09
C PHE A 131 7.66 -3.59 10.26
N VAL A 132 8.45 -4.35 11.01
CA VAL A 132 9.82 -3.97 11.43
C VAL A 132 10.87 -4.87 10.79
N ALA A 133 12.10 -4.36 10.70
CA ALA A 133 13.21 -5.02 10.03
C ALA A 133 13.53 -6.42 10.58
N GLU A 134 13.36 -6.63 11.89
CA GLU A 134 13.66 -7.89 12.58
C GLU A 134 12.78 -9.05 12.12
N ARG A 135 11.68 -8.77 11.40
CA ARG A 135 10.75 -9.77 10.89
C ARG A 135 11.02 -10.14 9.43
N LEU A 136 12.00 -9.49 8.79
CA LEU A 136 12.44 -9.82 7.45
C LEU A 136 13.39 -11.02 7.50
N SER A 137 13.26 -11.89 6.49
CA SER A 137 14.14 -13.03 6.28
C SER A 137 14.60 -13.03 4.83
N GLY A 138 15.92 -13.18 4.63
CA GLY A 138 16.50 -13.33 3.29
C GLY A 138 16.35 -14.72 2.69
N SER A 139 15.83 -15.69 3.46
CA SER A 139 15.76 -17.11 3.08
C SER A 139 14.35 -17.67 2.92
N ASP A 140 13.32 -16.91 3.32
CA ASP A 140 11.91 -17.36 3.31
C ASP A 140 11.08 -16.57 2.29
N PHE A 141 11.26 -16.94 1.01
CA PHE A 141 10.66 -16.29 -0.15
C PHE A 141 10.10 -17.34 -1.12
N PRO A 142 9.06 -17.00 -1.91
CA PRO A 142 8.52 -17.90 -2.91
C PRO A 142 9.43 -17.97 -4.14
N ALA A 143 9.58 -19.17 -4.70
CA ALA A 143 10.26 -19.43 -5.97
C ALA A 143 9.41 -20.38 -6.84
N PRO A 144 8.21 -19.94 -7.29
CA PRO A 144 7.28 -20.81 -7.97
C PRO A 144 7.75 -21.11 -9.40
N PHE A 145 7.30 -22.27 -9.89
CA PHE A 145 7.47 -22.72 -11.26
C PHE A 145 6.21 -23.49 -11.68
N PRO A 146 5.50 -23.12 -12.78
CA PRO A 146 5.80 -22.03 -13.73
C PRO A 146 5.45 -20.64 -13.19
N ILE A 147 6.27 -19.65 -13.54
CA ILE A 147 6.18 -18.29 -13.00
C ILE A 147 5.10 -17.42 -13.63
N GLN A 148 4.68 -17.71 -14.87
CA GLN A 148 3.80 -16.85 -15.67
C GLN A 148 2.47 -16.55 -14.97
N LYS A 149 1.96 -17.48 -14.16
CA LYS A 149 0.74 -17.31 -13.37
C LYS A 149 0.85 -16.25 -12.27
N HIS A 150 2.07 -15.92 -11.84
CA HIS A 150 2.34 -14.97 -10.76
C HIS A 150 2.65 -13.54 -11.28
N ALA A 151 2.97 -13.40 -12.56
CA ALA A 151 3.44 -12.14 -13.14
C ALA A 151 2.46 -10.98 -12.90
N THR A 152 1.19 -11.15 -13.28
CA THR A 152 0.15 -10.13 -13.11
C THR A 152 0.03 -9.67 -11.66
N SER A 153 0.04 -10.61 -10.70
CA SER A 153 -0.04 -10.28 -9.28
C SER A 153 1.19 -9.55 -8.77
N LEU A 154 2.40 -9.88 -9.25
CA LEU A 154 3.61 -9.15 -8.88
C LEU A 154 3.58 -7.69 -9.36
N PHE A 155 3.21 -7.46 -10.62
CA PHE A 155 3.09 -6.11 -11.17
C PHE A 155 2.02 -5.29 -10.45
N ALA A 156 0.83 -5.86 -10.27
CA ALA A 156 -0.26 -5.19 -9.56
C ALA A 156 0.09 -4.90 -8.09
N LEU A 157 0.82 -5.79 -7.42
CA LEU A 157 1.29 -5.56 -6.05
C LEU A 157 2.28 -4.38 -5.97
N CYS A 158 3.22 -4.31 -6.90
CA CYS A 158 4.18 -3.20 -6.98
C CYS A 158 3.46 -1.87 -7.25
N GLU A 159 2.58 -1.85 -8.24
CA GLU A 159 1.80 -0.67 -8.62
C GLU A 159 0.93 -0.17 -7.46
N ALA A 160 0.27 -1.09 -6.75
CA ALA A 160 -0.53 -0.76 -5.59
C ALA A 160 0.33 -0.19 -4.44
N ALA A 161 1.51 -0.76 -4.19
CA ALA A 161 2.43 -0.24 -3.18
C ALA A 161 2.93 1.17 -3.53
N HIS A 162 3.34 1.38 -4.79
CA HIS A 162 3.77 2.67 -5.31
C HIS A 162 2.67 3.72 -5.20
N GLY A 163 1.48 3.42 -5.74
CA GLY A 163 0.34 4.32 -5.71
C GLY A 163 -0.09 4.68 -4.29
N PHE A 164 -0.08 3.71 -3.35
CA PHE A 164 -0.35 4.02 -1.95
C PHE A 164 0.67 5.02 -1.37
N ILE A 165 1.97 4.75 -1.56
CA ILE A 165 3.03 5.59 -0.99
C ILE A 165 3.03 6.98 -1.65
N ASP A 166 2.83 7.06 -2.96
CA ASP A 166 2.78 8.35 -3.69
C ASP A 166 1.64 9.23 -3.21
N VAL A 167 0.42 8.67 -3.12
CA VAL A 167 -0.74 9.42 -2.63
C VAL A 167 -0.53 9.83 -1.16
N PHE A 168 -0.02 8.93 -0.31
CA PHE A 168 0.20 9.22 1.11
C PHE A 168 1.27 10.30 1.32
N CYS A 169 2.40 10.19 0.63
CA CYS A 169 3.51 11.13 0.77
C CYS A 169 3.21 12.50 0.13
N GLY A 170 2.31 12.54 -0.85
CA GLY A 170 1.78 13.76 -1.45
C GLY A 170 0.85 14.56 -0.54
N LEU A 171 0.39 14.00 0.59
CA LEU A 171 -0.41 14.73 1.55
C LEU A 171 0.39 15.81 2.31
N GLU A 172 -0.29 16.90 2.64
CA GLU A 172 0.25 17.92 3.54
C GLU A 172 0.50 17.35 4.94
N THR A 173 1.51 17.89 5.63
CA THR A 173 1.90 17.42 6.97
C THR A 173 0.75 17.56 7.97
N THR A 174 0.00 18.66 7.90
CA THR A 174 -1.20 18.92 8.72
C THR A 174 -2.29 17.88 8.47
N ALA A 175 -2.55 17.53 7.20
CA ALA A 175 -3.49 16.49 6.83
C ALA A 175 -3.07 15.13 7.40
N ILE A 176 -1.80 14.74 7.26
CA ILE A 176 -1.29 13.46 7.80
C ILE A 176 -1.43 13.40 9.33
N LEU A 177 -1.20 14.52 10.02
CA LEU A 177 -1.36 14.63 11.47
C LEU A 177 -2.84 14.54 11.91
N ALA A 178 -3.79 14.95 11.07
CA ALA A 178 -5.22 14.86 11.32
C ALA A 178 -5.79 13.46 11.03
N LEU A 179 -5.09 12.63 10.25
CA LEU A 179 -5.51 11.26 9.97
C LEU A 179 -5.35 10.34 11.19
N PRO A 180 -6.14 9.26 11.30
CA PRO A 180 -5.94 8.26 12.34
C PRO A 180 -4.54 7.64 12.26
N GLY A 181 -3.69 7.99 13.24
CA GLY A 181 -2.24 7.71 13.21
C GLY A 181 -1.85 6.24 13.18
N LEU A 182 -2.72 5.33 13.61
CA LEU A 182 -2.51 3.87 13.54
C LEU A 182 -3.09 3.22 12.27
N LEU A 183 -3.77 3.98 11.42
CA LEU A 183 -4.45 3.44 10.23
C LEU A 183 -3.65 3.76 8.96
N PHE A 184 -3.54 5.03 8.58
CA PHE A 184 -2.88 5.40 7.31
C PHE A 184 -1.35 5.30 7.37
N PRO A 185 -0.64 5.84 8.38
CA PRO A 185 0.81 5.69 8.49
C PRO A 185 1.24 4.23 8.58
N THR A 186 0.48 3.40 9.32
CA THR A 186 0.72 1.95 9.40
C THR A 186 0.61 1.27 8.04
N ARG A 187 -0.31 1.72 7.17
CA ARG A 187 -0.47 1.19 5.80
C ARG A 187 0.60 1.70 4.84
N ALA A 188 1.09 2.92 5.04
CA ALA A 188 2.25 3.41 4.30
C ALA A 188 3.50 2.58 4.65
N LEU A 189 3.71 2.31 5.94
CA LEU A 189 4.79 1.41 6.39
C LEU A 189 4.59 -0.02 5.86
N TYR A 190 3.35 -0.51 5.84
CA TYR A 190 3.02 -1.81 5.25
C TYR A 190 3.38 -1.88 3.75
N ALA A 191 3.00 -0.88 2.95
CA ALA A 191 3.35 -0.80 1.54
C ALA A 191 4.87 -0.79 1.32
N ALA A 192 5.61 -0.03 2.14
CA ALA A 192 7.07 -0.03 2.12
C ALA A 192 7.66 -1.41 2.45
N TYR A 193 7.11 -2.07 3.47
CA TYR A 193 7.51 -3.41 3.87
C TYR A 193 7.23 -4.45 2.78
N ILE A 194 6.13 -4.32 2.03
CA ILE A 194 5.86 -5.12 0.84
C ILE A 194 6.94 -4.91 -0.23
N LEU A 195 7.33 -3.67 -0.53
CA LEU A 195 8.42 -3.42 -1.49
C LEU A 195 9.74 -4.04 -1.05
N VAL A 196 10.08 -4.01 0.24
CA VAL A 196 11.27 -4.68 0.77
C VAL A 196 11.17 -6.19 0.60
N LYS A 197 10.02 -6.79 0.88
CA LYS A 197 9.81 -8.23 0.66
C LYS A 197 9.84 -8.64 -0.80
N MET A 198 9.30 -7.81 -1.69
CA MET A 198 9.44 -8.00 -3.13
C MET A 198 10.91 -7.98 -3.52
N TYR A 199 11.70 -7.01 -3.03
CA TYR A 199 13.13 -6.95 -3.30
C TYR A 199 13.86 -8.23 -2.89
N ILE A 200 13.59 -8.74 -1.69
CA ILE A 200 14.14 -10.02 -1.22
C ILE A 200 13.74 -11.15 -2.19
N ALA A 201 12.44 -11.27 -2.49
CA ALA A 201 11.94 -12.32 -3.38
C ALA A 201 12.52 -12.24 -4.80
N LEU A 202 12.93 -11.06 -5.27
CA LEU A 202 13.53 -10.84 -6.59
C LEU A 202 15.04 -11.06 -6.64
N THR A 203 15.74 -10.94 -5.50
CA THR A 203 17.20 -10.98 -5.43
C THR A 203 17.75 -12.22 -4.74
N ALA A 204 16.93 -12.94 -3.97
CA ALA A 204 17.41 -14.06 -3.20
C ALA A 204 17.91 -15.22 -4.08
N PRO A 205 18.95 -15.97 -3.66
CA PRO A 205 19.50 -17.06 -4.46
C PRO A 205 18.46 -18.11 -4.82
N GLY A 206 18.38 -18.48 -6.09
CA GLY A 206 17.42 -19.49 -6.58
C GLY A 206 15.98 -18.97 -6.73
N ASN A 207 15.74 -17.66 -6.58
CA ASN A 207 14.43 -17.10 -6.88
C ASN A 207 14.12 -17.16 -8.39
N THR A 208 12.83 -17.26 -8.71
CA THR A 208 12.36 -17.23 -10.11
C THR A 208 11.85 -15.83 -10.50
N TYR A 209 11.42 -15.02 -9.54
CA TYR A 209 10.75 -13.72 -9.77
C TYR A 209 11.60 -12.70 -10.54
N GLY A 210 12.91 -12.66 -10.30
CA GLY A 210 13.83 -11.76 -10.99
C GLY A 210 13.93 -11.98 -12.51
N SER A 211 13.44 -13.11 -13.03
CA SER A 211 13.45 -13.40 -14.47
C SER A 211 12.37 -12.65 -15.27
N ILE A 212 11.27 -12.23 -14.62
CA ILE A 212 10.14 -11.55 -15.27
C ILE A 212 9.94 -10.12 -14.76
N PHE A 213 10.51 -9.79 -13.60
CA PHE A 213 10.29 -8.52 -12.94
C PHE A 213 11.63 -7.83 -12.67
N SER A 214 11.79 -6.63 -13.23
CA SER A 214 13.03 -5.86 -13.12
C SER A 214 13.10 -5.09 -11.80
N LEU A 215 14.27 -5.14 -11.14
CA LEU A 215 14.55 -4.34 -9.93
C LEU A 215 14.46 -2.84 -10.16
N VAL A 216 14.71 -2.38 -11.39
CA VAL A 216 14.56 -0.96 -11.77
C VAL A 216 13.12 -0.52 -11.63
N ILE A 217 12.15 -1.39 -11.91
CA ILE A 217 10.72 -1.08 -11.76
C ILE A 217 10.38 -0.95 -10.28
N LEU A 218 10.98 -1.76 -9.40
CA LEU A 218 10.63 -1.77 -7.97
C LEU A 218 10.91 -0.43 -7.27
N GLN A 219 11.93 0.32 -7.70
CA GLN A 219 12.26 1.66 -7.17
C GLN A 219 12.38 1.71 -5.64
N LEU A 220 12.84 0.63 -5.00
CA LEU A 220 12.78 0.46 -3.54
C LEU A 220 13.39 1.64 -2.78
N GLU A 221 14.62 2.04 -3.13
CA GLU A 221 15.34 3.10 -2.44
C GLU A 221 14.62 4.45 -2.51
N ASN A 222 14.02 4.77 -3.66
CA ASN A 222 13.24 5.99 -3.87
C ASN A 222 12.00 6.01 -2.96
N TYR A 223 11.23 4.92 -2.91
CA TYR A 223 10.03 4.86 -2.07
C TYR A 223 10.32 4.83 -0.57
N LEU A 224 11.39 4.16 -0.13
CA LEU A 224 11.83 4.26 1.26
C LEU A 224 12.29 5.68 1.61
N LEU A 225 12.98 6.37 0.69
CA LEU A 225 13.38 7.77 0.89
C LEU A 225 12.18 8.71 1.00
N LYS A 226 11.15 8.54 0.15
CA LYS A 226 9.92 9.36 0.21
C LYS A 226 9.26 9.30 1.59
N ILE A 227 9.12 8.10 2.16
CA ILE A 227 8.51 7.94 3.49
C ILE A 227 9.41 8.53 4.59
N ASP A 228 10.72 8.35 4.49
CA ASP A 228 11.70 8.92 5.42
C ASP A 228 11.63 10.46 5.45
N GLN A 229 11.48 11.09 4.28
CA GLN A 229 11.28 12.54 4.16
C GLN A 229 9.96 13.00 4.81
N VAL A 230 8.87 12.25 4.63
CA VAL A 230 7.60 12.53 5.31
C VAL A 230 7.72 12.36 6.82
N ALA A 231 8.40 11.32 7.29
CA ALA A 231 8.66 11.12 8.72
C ALA A 231 9.45 12.31 9.31
N ALA A 232 10.48 12.80 8.61
CA ALA A 232 11.25 13.97 9.02
C ALA A 232 10.39 15.25 9.07
N ARG A 233 9.54 15.48 8.06
CA ARG A 233 8.56 16.59 8.05
C ARG A 233 7.58 16.55 9.22
N ILE A 234 7.09 15.37 9.57
CA ILE A 234 6.18 15.23 10.72
C ILE A 234 6.94 15.47 12.01
N LYS A 235 8.16 14.93 12.15
CA LYS A 235 9.01 15.11 13.32
C LYS A 235 9.27 16.59 13.63
N SER A 236 9.52 17.41 12.61
CA SER A 236 9.78 18.85 12.80
C SER A 236 8.57 19.62 13.34
N VAL A 237 7.35 19.10 13.14
CA VAL A 237 6.11 19.69 13.66
C VAL A 237 5.74 19.09 15.02
N ASN A 238 5.82 17.76 15.15
CA ASN A 238 5.47 17.03 16.37
C ASN A 238 6.25 15.70 16.44
N GLU A 239 7.33 15.69 17.21
CA GLU A 239 8.17 14.50 17.44
C GLU A 239 7.45 13.35 18.17
N ARG A 240 6.31 13.61 18.82
CA ARG A 240 5.54 12.61 19.56
C ARG A 240 4.32 12.12 18.79
N ALA A 241 4.11 12.61 17.56
CA ALA A 241 3.02 12.17 16.72
C ALA A 241 3.14 10.67 16.44
N VAL A 242 2.05 9.94 16.63
CA VAL A 242 1.98 8.49 16.35
C VAL A 242 2.39 8.21 14.90
N SER A 243 1.97 9.06 13.96
CA SER A 243 2.37 8.97 12.55
C SER A 243 3.89 9.00 12.38
N PHE A 244 4.61 9.86 13.08
CA PHE A 244 6.08 9.87 13.05
C PHE A 244 6.67 8.59 13.65
N LEU A 245 6.19 8.17 14.82
CA LEU A 245 6.71 6.98 15.49
C LEU A 245 6.58 5.74 14.60
N VAL A 246 5.44 5.56 13.93
CA VAL A 246 5.21 4.47 12.98
C VAL A 246 6.15 4.57 11.79
N LEU A 247 6.19 5.73 11.12
CA LEU A 247 6.99 5.88 9.89
C LEU A 247 8.51 5.85 10.16
N SER A 248 8.96 6.18 11.38
CA SER A 248 10.37 6.13 11.76
C SER A 248 10.99 4.73 11.60
N ALA A 249 10.15 3.67 11.61
CA ALA A 249 10.59 2.30 11.35
C ALA A 249 11.23 2.11 9.97
N VAL A 250 10.93 2.98 8.99
CA VAL A 250 11.53 2.94 7.65
C VAL A 250 13.05 3.12 7.69
N SER A 251 13.59 3.90 8.64
CA SER A 251 15.05 4.04 8.81
C SER A 251 15.73 2.68 9.02
N ARG A 252 15.15 1.84 9.87
CA ARG A 252 15.63 0.48 10.16
C ARG A 252 15.43 -0.46 8.97
N LEU A 253 14.35 -0.30 8.20
CA LEU A 253 14.17 -1.04 6.94
C LEU A 253 15.28 -0.69 5.93
N LYS A 254 15.65 0.59 5.78
CA LYS A 254 16.75 1.03 4.91
C LYS A 254 18.09 0.42 5.34
N GLU A 255 18.39 0.44 6.63
CA GLU A 255 19.62 -0.18 7.18
C GLU A 255 19.66 -1.70 6.94
N TRP A 256 18.52 -2.36 7.13
CA TRP A 256 18.42 -3.79 6.87
C TRP A 256 18.63 -4.11 5.40
N VAL A 257 18.00 -3.36 4.48
CA VAL A 257 18.17 -3.56 3.03
C VAL A 257 19.63 -3.39 2.62
N LYS A 258 20.31 -2.36 3.12
CA LYS A 258 21.75 -2.16 2.88
C LYS A 258 22.58 -3.35 3.37
N SER A 259 22.29 -3.83 4.57
CA SER A 259 22.98 -4.99 5.14
C SER A 259 22.73 -6.24 4.29
N TYR A 260 21.48 -6.47 3.87
CA TYR A 260 21.13 -7.59 3.00
C TYR A 260 21.83 -7.52 1.64
N GLN A 261 21.94 -6.33 1.02
CA GLN A 261 22.68 -6.13 -0.22
C GLN A 261 24.15 -6.54 -0.13
N THR A 262 24.80 -6.40 1.04
CA THR A 262 26.18 -6.88 1.23
C THR A 262 26.29 -8.40 1.26
N THR A 263 25.20 -9.10 1.61
CA THR A 263 25.16 -10.57 1.66
C THR A 263 24.89 -11.22 0.32
N LEU A 264 24.44 -10.46 -0.68
CA LEU A 264 24.13 -10.99 -2.00
C LEU A 264 25.42 -11.31 -2.78
N PRO A 265 25.52 -12.51 -3.40
CA PRO A 265 26.67 -12.85 -4.22
C PRO A 265 26.77 -11.90 -5.42
N GLY A 266 27.92 -11.24 -5.58
CA GLY A 266 28.17 -10.25 -6.64
C GLY A 266 28.17 -8.77 -6.20
N SER A 267 27.92 -8.48 -4.92
CA SER A 267 27.94 -7.10 -4.39
C SER A 267 29.33 -6.45 -4.50
N GLU A 268 30.42 -7.20 -4.26
CA GLU A 268 31.80 -6.70 -4.38
C GLU A 268 32.22 -6.39 -5.82
N SER A 269 31.79 -7.20 -6.80
CA SER A 269 32.08 -6.98 -8.22
C SER A 269 31.29 -5.80 -8.80
N ASN A 270 30.07 -5.57 -8.33
CA ASN A 270 29.23 -4.47 -8.81
C ASN A 270 29.63 -3.12 -8.20
N LEU A 271 30.12 -3.08 -6.95
CA LEU A 271 30.71 -1.88 -6.35
C LEU A 271 32.03 -1.48 -7.02
N ALA A 272 32.90 -2.46 -7.33
CA ALA A 272 34.14 -2.20 -8.08
C ALA A 272 33.86 -1.72 -9.52
N ASN A 273 32.86 -2.29 -10.19
CA ASN A 273 32.44 -1.86 -11.52
C ASN A 273 31.74 -0.49 -11.52
N ALA A 274 30.97 -0.14 -10.47
CA ALA A 274 30.34 1.17 -10.31
C ALA A 274 31.37 2.29 -10.12
N LEU A 275 32.39 2.08 -9.27
CA LEU A 275 33.50 3.03 -9.07
C LEU A 275 34.39 3.16 -10.31
N SER A 276 34.44 2.12 -11.16
CA SER A 276 35.17 2.14 -12.43
C SER A 276 34.38 2.83 -13.55
N SER A 277 33.04 2.79 -13.49
CA SER A 277 32.16 3.39 -14.50
C SER A 277 31.84 4.86 -14.22
N GLU A 278 31.87 5.32 -12.97
CA GLU A 278 31.81 6.76 -12.65
C GLU A 278 32.98 7.55 -13.27
N ASN A 279 34.16 6.93 -13.41
CA ASN A 279 35.31 7.54 -14.09
C ASN A 279 35.17 7.58 -15.62
N LEU A 280 34.24 6.82 -16.22
CA LEU A 280 34.01 6.76 -17.68
C LEU A 280 32.78 7.56 -18.13
N ILE A 281 31.83 7.83 -17.22
CA ILE A 281 30.59 8.57 -17.53
C ILE A 281 30.86 10.09 -17.68
N VAL A 282 31.94 10.62 -17.09
CA VAL A 282 32.34 12.02 -17.29
C VAL A 282 32.73 12.33 -18.75
N GLU A 283 33.08 11.32 -19.56
CA GLU A 283 33.57 11.53 -20.94
C GLU A 283 32.52 11.29 -22.05
N SER A 284 31.32 10.78 -21.77
CA SER A 284 30.38 10.34 -22.83
C SER A 284 28.97 10.94 -22.79
N SER A 285 28.73 11.97 -21.96
CA SER A 285 27.48 12.74 -21.93
C SER A 285 27.25 13.52 -23.24
N GLY A 286 26.75 12.82 -24.27
CA GLY A 286 26.35 13.42 -25.52
C GLY A 286 25.79 12.42 -26.53
N ARG A 287 24.54 11.94 -26.32
CA ARG A 287 23.45 11.88 -27.33
C ARG A 287 22.43 10.74 -27.09
N ASN A 288 21.18 11.15 -27.28
CA ASN A 288 20.00 10.42 -27.77
C ASN A 288 19.10 9.65 -26.78
N GLU A 289 18.05 10.36 -26.36
CA GLU A 289 16.77 9.85 -25.89
C GLU A 289 15.82 9.59 -27.08
N SER A 290 15.33 8.36 -27.25
CA SER A 290 14.03 8.06 -27.91
C SER A 290 13.81 6.53 -27.97
N GLY A 291 12.88 5.99 -27.19
CA GLY A 291 12.56 4.55 -27.32
C GLY A 291 11.43 3.94 -26.47
N TRP A 292 10.82 4.64 -25.50
CA TRP A 292 9.93 3.99 -24.51
C TRP A 292 8.42 4.22 -24.67
N ASN A 293 7.92 4.64 -25.84
CA ASN A 293 6.51 5.02 -26.03
C ASN A 293 5.55 3.90 -26.51
N ALA A 294 5.89 2.61 -26.37
CA ALA A 294 5.10 1.53 -27.01
C ALA A 294 4.34 0.56 -26.08
N PHE A 295 4.38 0.72 -24.75
CA PHE A 295 3.69 -0.19 -23.81
C PHE A 295 2.68 0.47 -22.86
N SER A 296 2.36 1.77 -23.02
CA SER A 296 1.43 2.51 -22.15
C SER A 296 -0.05 2.47 -22.59
N GLY A 297 -0.47 1.45 -23.34
CA GLY A 297 -1.76 1.42 -24.05
C GLY A 297 -3.04 1.18 -23.21
N ALA A 298 -2.94 1.05 -21.89
CA ALA A 298 -4.11 0.92 -21.00
C ALA A 298 -3.90 1.67 -19.67
N ALA A 299 -3.25 2.83 -19.73
CA ALA A 299 -3.13 3.71 -18.57
C ALA A 299 -4.50 4.31 -18.21
N TYR A 300 -4.96 4.06 -16.99
CA TYR A 300 -5.99 4.85 -16.35
C TYR A 300 -5.54 6.32 -16.36
N ASN A 301 -6.23 7.15 -17.13
CA ASN A 301 -6.01 8.59 -17.19
C ASN A 301 -6.42 9.21 -15.83
N TYR A 302 -5.50 9.25 -14.88
CA TYR A 302 -5.61 10.14 -13.72
C TYR A 302 -4.99 11.49 -14.11
N PRO A 303 -5.73 12.62 -14.03
CA PRO A 303 -5.16 13.94 -14.29
C PRO A 303 -4.03 14.23 -13.32
N SER A 304 -2.84 14.52 -13.84
CA SER A 304 -1.60 14.71 -13.07
C SER A 304 -1.48 16.06 -12.34
N HIS A 305 -2.58 16.76 -12.08
CA HIS A 305 -2.58 18.02 -11.34
C HIS A 305 -3.85 18.14 -10.50
N TYR A 306 -3.77 17.72 -9.24
CA TYR A 306 -4.71 18.19 -8.22
C TYR A 306 -4.09 19.43 -7.57
N ASP A 307 -4.70 20.58 -7.84
CA ASP A 307 -4.41 21.81 -7.11
C ASP A 307 -4.97 21.65 -5.68
N LEU A 308 -4.09 21.29 -4.73
CA LEU A 308 -4.47 20.94 -3.36
C LEU A 308 -4.90 22.13 -2.50
N GLN A 309 -5.00 23.33 -3.05
CA GLN A 309 -5.30 24.55 -2.27
C GLN A 309 -6.78 24.84 -2.00
N GLN A 310 -7.73 24.07 -2.52
CA GLN A 310 -9.16 24.47 -2.47
C GLN A 310 -10.09 23.73 -1.49
N PHE A 311 -9.61 22.80 -0.64
CA PHE A 311 -10.54 21.96 0.14
C PHE A 311 -10.41 21.99 1.67
N PHE A 312 -9.80 23.03 2.24
CA PHE A 312 -9.89 23.32 3.67
C PHE A 312 -10.61 24.65 3.94
N ILE A 313 -11.94 24.64 3.83
CA ILE A 313 -12.79 25.51 4.64
C ILE A 313 -13.73 24.57 5.39
N LEU A 314 -13.35 24.26 6.63
CA LEU A 314 -14.31 23.84 7.64
C LEU A 314 -15.07 25.11 8.00
N ASP A 315 -16.35 25.19 7.62
CA ASP A 315 -17.24 26.27 8.05
C ASP A 315 -17.37 26.23 9.57
N GLY A 316 -16.53 27.04 10.24
CA GLY A 316 -16.69 27.44 11.63
C GLY A 316 -17.61 28.66 11.68
N GLY A 317 -18.89 28.46 11.42
CA GLY A 317 -19.94 29.42 11.71
C GLY A 317 -20.33 29.32 13.18
N ILE A 318 -19.82 30.24 14.01
CA ILE A 318 -20.32 30.48 15.36
C ILE A 318 -21.65 31.23 15.18
N ASP A 319 -22.77 30.51 15.22
CA ASP A 319 -24.08 31.14 15.39
C ASP A 319 -24.29 31.45 16.87
N SER A 320 -24.39 32.75 17.13
CA SER A 320 -24.69 33.42 18.39
C SER A 320 -26.00 32.93 19.03
N GLU A 321 -25.96 32.64 20.32
CA GLU A 321 -27.14 32.50 21.19
C GLU A 321 -28.02 33.76 21.15
N PRO A 322 -29.36 33.64 21.12
CA PRO A 322 -30.24 34.77 21.38
C PRO A 322 -30.43 34.97 22.89
N HIS A 323 -30.03 36.14 23.37
CA HIS A 323 -30.48 36.73 24.64
C HIS A 323 -32.01 36.84 24.65
N TYR A 324 -32.65 36.25 25.65
CA TYR A 324 -34.02 36.61 26.05
C TYR A 324 -33.93 37.48 27.31
N ASP A 325 -34.20 38.77 27.14
CA ASP A 325 -34.65 39.67 28.22
C ASP A 325 -36.08 40.12 27.85
N ILE A 326 -37.04 39.69 28.68
CA ILE A 326 -38.26 40.35 29.22
C ILE A 326 -39.12 39.25 29.86
#